data_AF-X1GY22-F1
#
_entry.id   AF-X1GY22-F1
#
_cell.length_a   1.000
_cell.length_b   1.000
_cell.length_c   1.000
_cell.angle_alpha   90.00
_cell.angle_beta   90.00
_cell.angle_gamma   90.00
#
_symmetry.space_group_name_H-M   'P 1'
#
loop_
_entity.id
_entity.type
_entity.pdbx_description
1 polymer ?
#
loop_
_entity_poly.entity_id
_entity_poly.type
_entity_poly.pdbx_seq_one_letter_code
_entity_poly.pdbx_strand_id
1 'polypeptide(L)' 'MEEPIMRPCPTCEKIIPSNLKGCWSCGEILDPRLIELEEKLEASHE' A
#
# COMPACT_ATOMS: atom_id res chain seq x y z
N MET A 1 -22.56 -10.64 2.39
CA MET A 1 -21.78 -9.39 2.25
C MET A 1 -20.62 -9.56 3.19
N GLU A 2 -19.43 -9.86 2.68
CA GLU A 2 -18.24 -10.00 3.55
C GLU A 2 -17.83 -8.62 4.04
N GLU A 3 -17.70 -8.46 5.36
CA GLU A 3 -17.23 -7.20 5.95
C GLU A 3 -15.73 -7.03 5.64
N PRO A 4 -15.28 -5.81 5.31
CA PRO A 4 -13.87 -5.58 4.98
C PRO A 4 -12.99 -5.78 6.22
N ILE A 5 -11.96 -6.61 6.09
CA ILE A 5 -10.95 -6.80 7.13
C ILE A 5 -10.16 -5.50 7.28
N MET A 6 -10.11 -4.96 8.50
CA MET A 6 -9.39 -3.73 8.82
C MET A 6 -7.99 -4.05 9.37
N ARG A 7 -6.98 -3.29 8.97
CA ARG A 7 -5.59 -3.40 9.47
C ARG A 7 -4.96 -2.03 9.71
N PRO A 8 -3.97 -1.90 10.60
CA PRO A 8 -3.18 -0.68 10.69
C PRO A 8 -2.30 -0.52 9.45
N CYS A 9 -2.16 0.71 8.96
CA CYS A 9 -1.17 1.07 7.94
C CYS A 9 0.24 0.86 8.52
N PRO A 10 1.16 0.17 7.81
CA PRO A 10 2.51 -0.07 8.30
C PRO A 10 3.37 1.20 8.44
N THR A 11 3.01 2.30 7.76
CA THR A 11 3.79 3.55 7.76
C THR A 11 3.26 4.58 8.77
N CYS A 12 1.94 4.79 8.84
CA CYS A 12 1.33 5.84 9.67
C CYS A 12 0.35 5.31 10.72
N GLU A 13 0.25 3.99 10.89
CA GLU A 13 -0.56 3.28 11.90
C GLU A 13 -2.08 3.51 11.82
N LYS A 14 -2.56 4.31 10.87
CA LYS A 14 -4.00 4.56 10.70
C LYS A 14 -4.74 3.28 10.29
N ILE A 15 -5.91 3.05 10.88
CA ILE A 15 -6.75 1.90 10.56
C ILE A 15 -7.37 2.06 9.17
N ILE A 16 -7.11 1.11 8.29
CA ILE A 16 -7.53 1.11 6.89
C ILE A 16 -8.03 -0.27 6.45
N PRO A 17 -8.87 -0.37 5.40
CA PRO A 17 -9.23 -1.64 4.80
C PRO A 17 -7.99 -2.38 4.26
N SER A 18 -7.92 -3.69 4.48
CA SER A 18 -6.78 -4.53 4.10
C SER A 18 -6.62 -4.69 2.59
N ASN A 19 -7.68 -4.45 1.82
CA ASN A 19 -7.72 -4.53 0.36
C ASN A 19 -7.36 -3.21 -0.35
N LEU A 20 -6.95 -2.17 0.38
CA LEU A 20 -6.48 -0.93 -0.25
C LEU A 20 -5.10 -1.13 -0.89
N LYS A 21 -4.95 -0.59 -2.10
CA LYS A 21 -3.67 -0.56 -2.83
C LYS A 21 -2.69 0.49 -2.29
N GLY A 22 -3.19 1.44 -1.50
CA GLY A 22 -2.38 2.49 -0.89
C GLY A 22 -3.10 3.13 0.29
N CYS A 23 -2.33 3.72 1.19
CA CYS A 23 -2.86 4.43 2.34
C CYS A 23 -3.34 5.82 1.92
N TRP A 24 -4.65 6.04 1.91
CA TRP A 24 -5.28 7.35 1.70
C TRP A 24 -4.87 8.46 2.69
N SER A 25 -4.16 8.12 3.79
CA SER A 25 -3.75 9.11 4.79
C SER A 25 -2.31 9.58 4.64
N CYS A 26 -1.38 8.67 4.37
CA CYS A 26 0.05 9.01 4.22
C CYS A 26 0.55 8.89 2.79
N GLY A 27 -0.24 8.31 1.88
CA GLY A 27 0.13 8.11 0.48
C GLY A 27 0.92 6.83 0.21
N GLU A 28 1.29 6.06 1.23
CA GLU A 28 2.09 4.83 1.10
C GLU A 28 1.46 3.83 0.12
N ILE A 29 2.27 3.24 -0.74
CA ILE A 29 1.83 2.14 -1.61
C ILE A 29 1.82 0.84 -0.79
N LEU A 30 0.69 0.13 -0.80
CA LEU A 30 0.47 -1.09 -0.01
C LEU A 30 0.22 -2.33 -0.88
N ASP A 31 0.02 -2.15 -2.18
CA ASP A 31 -0.10 -3.23 -3.13
C ASP A 31 1.30 -3.75 -3.50
N PRO A 32 1.64 -5.01 -3.20
CA PRO A 32 2.97 -5.54 -3.45
C PRO A 32 3.37 -5.48 -4.93
N ARG A 33 2.42 -5.60 -5.86
CA ARG A 33 2.72 -5.52 -7.29
C ARG A 33 3.09 -4.11 -7.73
N LEU A 34 2.55 -3.09 -7.05
CA LEU A 34 2.91 -1.70 -7.31
C LEU A 34 4.27 -1.36 -6.70
N ILE A 35 4.56 -1.88 -5.50
CA ILE A 35 5.88 -1.73 -4.86
C ILE A 35 6.98 -2.32 -5.75
N GLU A 36 6.81 -3.57 -6.21
CA GLU A 36 7.77 -4.22 -7.13
C GLU A 36 7.96 -3.46 -8.45
N LEU A 37 6.93 -2.73 -8.90
CA LEU A 37 6.98 -1.96 -10.15
C LEU A 37 7.75 -0.64 -9.95
N GLU A 38 7.56 0.00 -8.81
CA GLU A 38 8.29 1.21 -8.42
C GLU A 38 9.78 0.92 -8.29
N GLU A 39 10.16 -0.16 -7.59
CA GLU A 39 11.56 -0.60 -7.45
C GLU A 39 12.21 -0.86 -8.82
N LYS A 40 11.50 -1.49 -9.76
CA LYS A 40 12.00 -1.73 -11.13
C LYS A 40 12.15 -0.45 -11.93
N LEU A 41 11.25 0.51 -11.74
CA LEU A 41 11.33 1.81 -12.41
C LEU A 41 12.52 2.62 -11.89
N GLU A 42 12.74 2.62 -10.57
CA GLU A 42 13.90 3.27 -9.96
C GLU A 42 15.21 2.63 -10.42
N ALA A 43 15.30 1.30 -10.45
CA ALA A 43 16.45 0.55 -10.95
C ALA A 43 16.69 0.68 -12.47
N SER A 44 15.73 1.20 -13.23
CA SER A 44 15.89 1.47 -14.66
C SER A 44 16.44 2.88 -14.94
N HIS A 45 16.57 3.71 -13.91
CA HIS A 45 17.08 5.10 -14.01
C HIS A 45 18.46 5.29 -13.35
N GLU A 46 19.17 4.19 -13.02
CA GLU A 46 20.59 4.19 -12.59
C GLU A 46 21.57 3.83 -13.71
#